data_AF-A0A4Q3US85-F1
#
_entry.id   AF-A0A4Q3US85-F1
#
_cell.length_a   1.000
_cell.length_b   1.000
_cell.length_c   1.000
_cell.angle_alpha   90.00
_cell.angle_beta   90.00
_cell.angle_gamma   90.00
#
_symmetry.space_group_name_H-M   'P 1'
#
loop_
_entity.id
_entity.type
_entity.pdbx_description
1 polymer ?
#
loop_
_entity_poly.entity_id
_entity_poly.type
_entity_poly.pdbx_seq_one_letter_code
_entity_poly.pdbx_strand_id
1 'polypeptide(L)'
;MKQFTIPVTYRSEMIARIKEKRRQDDKMKKDFSPSLLDFGTLQIYLARHFGFCYGVENAIEIAFKTIEENPDKRIFLLSEMIHNPHVNSDLLERGVKFLQDTRGNQVIPFSDLHSGDIVLIPAFGTTLAIEKRLRDTGISIEMYNTTCPFVEKVWNRSEQIARQGYTVVVHGKPTHEETRATFSHAASNTQTLVVNNMDEAILLSRFIKN
;
A
#
# COMPACT_ATOMS: atom_id res chain seq x y z
N MET A 1 16.15 -6.75 11.69
CA MET A 1 14.94 -6.25 10.99
C MET A 1 15.16 -4.77 10.75
N LYS A 2 14.76 -4.22 9.59
CA LYS A 2 14.88 -2.77 9.32
C LYS A 2 14.14 -2.00 10.44
N GLN A 3 14.74 -0.93 10.93
CA GLN A 3 14.12 -0.02 11.88
C GLN A 3 13.65 1.21 11.11
N PHE A 4 12.41 1.62 11.33
CA PHE A 4 11.81 2.76 10.65
C PHE A 4 11.76 3.99 11.56
N THR A 5 11.96 5.15 10.94
CA THR A 5 11.81 6.45 11.57
C THR A 5 10.43 7.01 11.23
N ILE A 6 9.41 6.54 11.95
CA ILE A 6 8.06 7.11 11.89
C ILE A 6 7.87 8.23 12.93
N PRO A 7 7.00 9.23 12.68
CA PRO A 7 6.68 10.30 13.63
C PRO A 7 6.38 9.79 15.05
N VAL A 8 6.85 10.52 16.06
CA VAL A 8 6.70 10.14 17.47
C VAL A 8 5.23 10.07 17.88
N THR A 9 4.37 10.90 17.29
CA THR A 9 2.91 10.92 17.52
C THR A 9 2.23 9.61 17.16
N TYR A 10 2.81 8.78 16.28
CA TYR A 10 2.28 7.47 15.93
C TYR A 10 2.80 6.34 16.83
N ARG A 11 3.71 6.65 17.77
CA ARG A 11 4.34 5.66 18.64
C ARG A 11 3.64 5.62 19.99
N SER A 12 3.55 4.43 20.58
CA SER A 12 3.09 4.23 21.94
C SER A 12 4.11 3.38 22.70
N GLU A 13 4.61 3.88 23.81
CA GLU A 13 5.58 3.17 24.66
C GLU A 13 5.00 1.87 25.19
N MET A 14 3.73 1.88 25.62
CA MET A 14 3.05 0.69 26.10
C MET A 14 2.98 -0.39 25.02
N ILE A 15 2.56 -0.02 23.81
CA ILE A 15 2.50 -0.95 22.67
C ILE A 15 3.88 -1.47 22.31
N ALA A 16 4.92 -0.63 22.31
CA ALA A 16 6.29 -1.03 22.04
C ALA A 16 6.78 -2.08 23.04
N ARG A 17 6.54 -1.88 24.34
CA ARG A 17 6.91 -2.83 25.39
C ARG A 17 6.17 -4.17 25.25
N ILE A 18 4.87 -4.14 24.94
CA ILE A 18 4.08 -5.36 24.72
C ILE A 18 4.59 -6.14 23.51
N LYS A 19 4.83 -5.46 22.39
CA LYS A 19 5.39 -6.07 21.17
C LYS A 19 6.79 -6.64 21.41
N GLU A 20 7.63 -5.95 22.17
CA GLU A 20 8.97 -6.42 22.51
C GLU A 20 8.94 -7.68 23.37
N LYS A 21 8.12 -7.70 24.43
CA LYS A 21 7.92 -8.89 25.26
C LYS A 21 7.44 -10.08 24.41
N ARG A 22 6.42 -9.86 23.57
CA ARG A 22 5.87 -10.89 22.67
C ARG A 22 6.88 -11.40 21.64
N ARG A 23 7.85 -10.58 21.22
CA ARG A 23 8.96 -10.97 20.33
C ARG A 23 10.02 -11.80 21.05
N GLN A 24 10.30 -11.49 22.32
CA GLN A 24 11.23 -12.27 23.15
C GLN A 24 10.65 -13.64 23.46
N ASP A 25 9.37 -13.69 23.84
CA ASP A 25 8.67 -14.93 24.18
C ASP A 25 8.43 -15.82 22.94
N ASP A 26 8.16 -15.22 21.78
CA ASP A 26 7.96 -15.94 20.51
C ASP A 26 8.47 -15.13 19.31
N LYS A 27 9.74 -15.35 18.96
CA LYS A 27 10.42 -14.66 17.86
C LYS A 27 9.82 -14.97 16.48
N MET A 28 9.30 -16.17 16.30
CA MET A 28 8.76 -16.64 15.02
C MET A 28 7.29 -16.27 14.81
N LYS A 29 6.64 -15.68 15.82
CA LYS A 29 5.24 -15.26 15.78
C LYS A 29 4.30 -16.42 15.41
N LYS A 30 4.58 -17.61 15.97
CA LYS A 30 3.75 -18.82 15.81
C LYS A 30 2.60 -18.85 16.82
N ASP A 31 2.74 -18.16 17.94
CA ASP A 31 1.67 -18.00 18.92
C ASP A 31 0.77 -16.83 18.54
N PHE A 32 -0.43 -17.15 18.07
CA PHE A 32 -1.45 -16.18 17.65
C PHE A 32 -2.35 -15.71 18.79
N SER A 33 -2.16 -16.20 20.01
CA SER A 33 -2.97 -15.77 21.16
C SER A 33 -2.80 -14.26 21.44
N PRO A 34 -3.87 -13.60 21.92
CA PRO A 34 -3.78 -12.20 22.31
C PRO A 34 -2.91 -12.03 23.56
N SER A 35 -2.30 -10.86 23.70
CA SER A 35 -1.71 -10.42 24.97
C SER A 35 -2.82 -9.98 25.92
N LEU A 36 -2.86 -10.56 27.12
CA LEU A 36 -3.74 -10.14 28.20
C LEU A 36 -3.05 -9.06 29.06
N LEU A 37 -3.72 -7.93 29.22
CA LEU A 37 -3.43 -6.93 30.26
C LEU A 37 -4.53 -7.04 31.32
N ASP A 38 -4.18 -7.59 32.48
CA ASP A 38 -5.12 -7.84 33.58
C ASP A 38 -4.99 -6.76 34.66
N PHE A 39 -6.08 -6.03 34.90
CA PHE A 39 -6.22 -5.00 35.94
C PHE A 39 -7.25 -5.39 37.01
N GLY A 40 -7.52 -6.69 37.18
CA GLY A 40 -8.51 -7.22 38.11
C GLY A 40 -9.90 -7.20 37.49
N THR A 41 -10.72 -6.19 37.80
CA THR A 41 -12.10 -6.10 37.28
C THR A 41 -12.16 -5.74 35.79
N LEU A 42 -11.04 -5.32 35.21
CA LEU A 42 -10.91 -5.01 33.79
C LEU A 42 -9.81 -5.86 33.18
N GLN A 43 -10.15 -6.56 32.10
CA GLN A 43 -9.20 -7.33 31.29
C GLN A 43 -9.21 -6.80 29.87
N ILE A 44 -8.02 -6.48 29.34
CA ILE A 44 -7.84 -6.00 27.97
C ILE A 44 -7.06 -7.04 27.19
N TYR A 45 -7.64 -7.50 26.09
CA TYR A 45 -7.01 -8.43 25.16
C TYR A 45 -6.53 -7.68 23.92
N LEU A 46 -5.22 -7.70 23.69
CA LEU A 46 -4.60 -7.12 22.51
C LEU A 46 -4.22 -8.22 21.54
N ALA A 47 -4.72 -8.16 20.30
CA ALA A 47 -4.39 -9.15 19.27
C ALA A 47 -2.87 -9.32 19.11
N ARG A 48 -2.40 -10.52 18.71
CA ARG A 48 -0.97 -10.76 18.44
C ARG A 48 -0.39 -9.80 17.41
N HIS A 49 -1.17 -9.51 16.37
CA HIS A 49 -0.78 -8.66 15.24
C HIS A 49 -1.70 -7.45 15.18
N PHE A 50 -1.13 -6.26 15.36
CA PHE A 50 -1.88 -4.99 15.33
C PHE A 50 -0.94 -3.80 15.07
N GLY A 51 -1.52 -2.68 14.66
CA GLY A 51 -0.81 -1.47 14.27
C GLY A 51 -0.21 -1.54 12.87
N PHE A 52 0.76 -0.66 12.59
CA PHE A 52 1.38 -0.59 11.27
C PHE A 52 2.16 -1.86 10.92
N CYS A 53 2.00 -2.29 9.67
CA CYS A 53 2.82 -3.33 9.07
C CYS A 53 4.06 -2.70 8.42
N TYR A 54 5.03 -3.54 8.04
CA TYR A 54 6.26 -3.11 7.40
C TYR A 54 6.03 -2.18 6.20
N GLY A 55 5.08 -2.51 5.32
CA GLY A 55 4.79 -1.71 4.13
C GLY A 55 4.28 -0.30 4.47
N VAL A 56 3.44 -0.21 5.50
CA VAL A 56 2.90 1.06 6.00
C VAL A 56 4.00 1.90 6.67
N GLU A 57 4.82 1.29 7.53
CA GLU A 57 5.95 2.00 8.17
C GLU A 57 6.94 2.53 7.14
N ASN A 58 7.24 1.75 6.10
CA ASN A 58 8.11 2.14 5.00
C ASN A 58 7.53 3.31 4.19
N ALA A 59 6.24 3.25 3.85
CA ALA A 59 5.58 4.32 3.10
C ALA A 59 5.54 5.64 3.90
N ILE A 60 5.22 5.57 5.19
CA ILE A 60 5.25 6.74 6.09
C ILE A 60 6.67 7.32 6.16
N GLU A 61 7.69 6.50 6.39
CA GLU A 61 9.08 6.98 6.46
C GLU A 61 9.49 7.71 5.18
N ILE A 62 9.22 7.12 4.00
CA ILE A 62 9.58 7.73 2.71
C ILE A 62 8.81 9.03 2.50
N ALA A 63 7.50 9.07 2.77
CA ALA A 63 6.68 10.27 2.55
C ALA A 63 7.14 11.43 3.45
N PHE A 64 7.34 11.18 4.75
CA PHE A 64 7.78 12.22 5.68
C PHE A 64 9.19 12.72 5.36
N LYS A 65 10.11 11.80 5.05
CA LYS A 65 11.46 12.16 4.62
C LYS A 65 11.46 12.98 3.33
N THR A 66 10.60 12.62 2.37
CA THR A 66 10.44 13.37 1.11
C THR A 66 10.02 14.82 1.37
N ILE A 67 9.09 15.04 2.31
CA ILE A 67 8.65 16.39 2.71
C ILE A 67 9.80 17.16 3.35
N GLU A 68 10.52 16.55 4.29
CA GLU A 68 11.62 17.19 5.02
C GLU A 68 12.81 17.55 4.11
N GLU A 69 13.14 16.69 3.14
CA GLU A 69 14.27 16.89 2.23
C GLU A 69 13.95 17.85 1.07
N ASN A 70 12.68 18.18 0.84
CA ASN A 70 12.24 18.99 -0.31
C ASN A 70 11.31 20.15 0.11
N PRO A 71 11.75 21.06 1.00
CA PRO A 71 10.89 22.12 1.56
C PRO A 71 10.33 23.09 0.51
N ASP A 72 11.04 23.28 -0.61
CA ASP A 72 10.68 24.23 -1.67
C ASP A 72 9.94 23.58 -2.85
N LYS A 73 9.59 22.29 -2.76
CA LYS A 73 8.95 21.54 -3.83
C LYS A 73 7.45 21.38 -3.60
N ARG A 74 6.68 21.38 -4.70
CA ARG A 74 5.30 20.89 -4.66
C ARG A 74 5.31 19.37 -4.58
N ILE A 75 4.71 18.84 -3.53
CA ILE A 75 4.64 17.40 -3.28
C ILE A 75 3.19 16.96 -3.42
N PHE A 76 2.99 15.97 -4.27
CA PHE A 76 1.71 15.33 -4.49
C PHE A 76 1.78 13.88 -4.05
N LEU A 77 0.65 13.38 -3.58
CA LEU A 77 0.38 11.96 -3.43
C LEU A 77 -0.63 11.59 -4.51
N LEU A 78 -0.40 10.48 -5.22
CA LEU A 78 -1.31 10.11 -6.31
C LEU A 78 -2.76 9.93 -5.82
N SER A 79 -2.92 9.35 -4.63
CA SER A 79 -4.18 9.15 -3.90
C SER A 79 -3.85 9.15 -2.40
N GLU A 80 -4.73 8.65 -1.55
CA GLU A 80 -4.38 8.37 -0.15
C GLU A 80 -3.13 7.50 -0.06
N MET A 81 -2.20 7.83 0.85
CA MET A 81 -0.99 7.03 1.04
C MET A 81 -1.33 5.62 1.54
N ILE A 82 -2.26 5.59 2.49
CA ILE A 82 -2.88 4.44 3.13
C ILE A 82 -4.33 4.83 3.49
N HIS A 83 -5.22 3.86 3.68
CA HIS A 83 -6.59 4.13 4.16
C HIS A 83 -6.62 4.40 5.68
N ASN A 84 -5.93 5.46 6.11
CA ASN A 84 -5.94 5.97 7.46
C ASN A 84 -6.14 7.49 7.44
N PRO A 85 -7.31 8.01 7.86
CA PRO A 85 -7.64 9.42 7.72
C PRO A 85 -6.73 10.33 8.57
N HIS A 86 -6.25 9.86 9.72
CA HIS A 86 -5.33 10.62 10.57
C HIS A 86 -3.99 10.83 9.87
N VAL A 87 -3.40 9.76 9.33
CA VAL A 87 -2.12 9.87 8.59
C VAL A 87 -2.27 10.74 7.34
N ASN A 88 -3.40 10.63 6.63
CA ASN A 88 -3.65 11.47 5.46
C ASN A 88 -3.84 12.94 5.84
N SER A 89 -4.50 13.24 6.97
CA SER A 89 -4.63 14.61 7.50
C SER A 89 -3.26 15.22 7.83
N ASP A 90 -2.40 14.48 8.53
CA ASP A 90 -1.05 14.93 8.88
C ASP A 90 -0.22 15.30 7.63
N LEU A 91 -0.39 14.56 6.52
CA LEU A 91 0.28 14.84 5.26
C LEU A 91 -0.28 16.10 4.57
N LEU A 92 -1.61 16.28 4.59
CA LEU A 92 -2.27 17.46 4.04
C LEU A 92 -1.86 18.73 4.80
N GLU A 93 -1.82 18.65 6.15
CA GLU A 93 -1.37 19.75 7.01
C GLU A 93 0.09 20.16 6.74
N ARG A 94 0.89 19.23 6.21
CA ARG A 94 2.28 19.45 5.79
C ARG A 94 2.41 19.93 4.34
N GLY A 95 1.31 20.24 3.68
CA GLY A 95 1.29 20.84 2.35
C GLY A 95 1.26 19.83 1.19
N VAL A 96 1.19 18.52 1.46
CA VAL A 96 0.97 17.52 0.41
C VAL A 96 -0.44 17.67 -0.16
N LYS A 97 -0.62 17.42 -1.45
CA LYS A 97 -1.94 17.40 -2.11
C LYS A 97 -2.22 16.07 -2.79
N PHE A 98 -3.47 15.65 -2.84
CA PHE A 98 -3.89 14.43 -3.55
C PHE A 98 -4.27 14.73 -4.99
N LEU A 99 -3.76 13.93 -5.94
CA LEU A 99 -4.12 14.04 -7.35
C LEU A 99 -5.46 13.37 -7.66
N GLN A 100 -5.77 12.28 -6.96
CA GLN A 100 -6.97 11.48 -7.17
C GLN A 100 -7.66 11.15 -5.84
N ASP A 101 -8.94 10.81 -5.91
CA ASP A 101 -9.63 10.10 -4.82
C ASP A 101 -9.33 8.59 -4.88
N THR A 102 -9.77 7.84 -3.87
CA THR A 102 -9.56 6.38 -3.77
C THR A 102 -10.28 5.57 -4.86
N ARG A 103 -11.16 6.21 -5.65
CA ARG A 103 -11.83 5.59 -6.80
C ARG A 103 -11.12 5.91 -8.12
N GLY A 104 -10.06 6.72 -8.09
CA GLY A 104 -9.29 7.14 -9.26
C GLY A 104 -9.86 8.36 -9.97
N ASN A 105 -10.85 9.06 -9.40
CA ASN A 105 -11.33 10.32 -9.95
C ASN A 105 -10.27 11.40 -9.70
N GLN A 106 -9.96 12.20 -10.71
CA GLN A 106 -8.99 13.29 -10.55
C GLN A 106 -9.57 14.39 -9.68
N VAL A 107 -8.84 14.75 -8.63
CA VAL A 107 -9.07 15.93 -7.78
C VAL A 107 -8.26 17.11 -8.34
N ILE A 108 -7.03 16.84 -8.77
CA ILE A 108 -6.16 17.79 -9.46
C ILE A 108 -5.83 17.22 -10.84
N PRO A 109 -6.07 17.96 -11.93
CA PRO A 109 -5.71 17.51 -13.27
C PRO A 109 -4.22 17.20 -13.40
N PHE A 110 -3.86 16.10 -14.06
CA PHE A 110 -2.45 15.79 -14.36
C PHE A 110 -1.78 16.87 -15.23
N SER A 111 -2.54 17.71 -15.93
CA SER A 111 -2.01 18.86 -16.68
C SER A 111 -1.42 19.97 -15.81
N ASP A 112 -1.73 19.98 -14.51
CA ASP A 112 -1.23 20.99 -13.56
C ASP A 112 0.14 20.60 -12.95
N LEU A 113 0.63 19.43 -13.35
CA LEU A 113 1.93 18.89 -12.96
C LEU A 113 3.03 19.39 -13.90
N HIS A 114 4.21 19.59 -13.33
CA HIS A 114 5.42 19.97 -14.05
C HIS A 114 6.55 19.00 -13.69
N SER A 115 7.58 18.93 -14.52
CA SER A 115 8.75 18.06 -14.32
C SER A 115 9.49 18.30 -13.00
N GLY A 116 9.35 19.48 -12.41
CA GLY A 116 9.95 19.83 -11.13
C GLY A 116 9.16 19.37 -9.89
N ASP A 117 7.93 18.90 -10.05
CA ASP A 117 7.04 18.43 -8.99
C ASP A 117 7.42 17.01 -8.52
N ILE A 118 7.09 16.68 -7.27
CA ILE A 118 7.27 15.34 -6.72
C ILE A 118 5.92 14.65 -6.64
N VAL A 119 5.83 13.41 -7.11
CA VAL A 119 4.62 12.58 -6.99
C VAL A 119 4.97 11.27 -6.29
N LEU A 120 4.46 11.12 -5.07
CA LEU A 120 4.54 9.89 -4.30
C LEU A 120 3.48 8.89 -4.79
N ILE A 121 3.93 7.67 -5.10
CA ILE A 121 3.04 6.54 -5.39
C ILE A 121 2.67 5.87 -4.06
N PRO A 122 1.38 5.61 -3.78
CA PRO A 122 0.92 5.08 -2.49
C PRO A 122 1.36 3.62 -2.28
N ALA A 123 1.18 3.13 -1.05
CA ALA A 123 1.63 1.78 -0.66
C ALA A 123 0.97 0.65 -1.46
N PHE A 124 -0.21 0.91 -2.04
CA PHE A 124 -0.97 -0.01 -2.88
C PHE A 124 -0.47 -0.06 -4.35
N GLY A 125 0.45 0.83 -4.72
CA GLY A 125 0.96 0.99 -6.07
C GLY A 125 0.05 1.77 -7.01
N THR A 126 0.35 1.71 -8.30
CA THR A 126 -0.44 2.35 -9.34
C THR A 126 -0.40 1.54 -10.64
N THR A 127 -1.23 1.94 -11.61
CA THR A 127 -1.30 1.32 -12.94
C THR A 127 -0.16 1.78 -13.84
N LEU A 128 0.29 0.92 -14.75
CA LEU A 128 1.32 1.24 -15.75
C LEU A 128 0.98 2.48 -16.59
N ALA A 129 -0.31 2.70 -16.88
CA ALA A 129 -0.77 3.87 -17.63
C ALA A 129 -0.52 5.19 -16.88
N ILE A 130 -0.73 5.21 -15.55
CA ILE A 130 -0.44 6.37 -14.71
C ILE A 130 1.06 6.56 -14.56
N GLU A 131 1.83 5.49 -14.34
CA GLU A 131 3.30 5.58 -14.31
C GLU A 131 3.85 6.21 -15.58
N LYS A 132 3.39 5.73 -16.75
CA LYS A 132 3.78 6.29 -18.03
C LYS A 132 3.41 7.78 -18.13
N ARG A 133 2.18 8.16 -17.75
CA ARG A 133 1.72 9.55 -17.79
C ARG A 133 2.61 10.48 -16.94
N LEU A 134 2.98 10.04 -15.74
CA LEU A 134 3.88 10.82 -14.86
C LEU A 134 5.27 10.96 -15.48
N ARG A 135 5.83 9.88 -16.02
CA ARG A 135 7.12 9.89 -16.73
C ARG A 135 7.10 10.79 -17.96
N ASP A 136 6.01 10.78 -18.73
CA ASP A 136 5.84 11.64 -19.91
C ASP A 136 5.83 13.14 -19.54
N THR A 137 5.52 13.49 -18.30
CA THR A 137 5.60 14.87 -17.76
C THR A 137 7.01 15.22 -17.26
N GLY A 138 7.94 14.26 -17.26
CA GLY A 138 9.30 14.40 -16.76
C GLY A 138 9.45 14.18 -15.25
N ILE A 139 8.43 13.65 -14.58
CA ILE A 139 8.47 13.32 -13.15
C ILE A 139 9.15 11.96 -12.96
N SER A 140 10.20 11.90 -12.12
CA SER A 140 10.79 10.64 -11.68
C SER A 140 9.95 10.03 -10.56
N ILE A 141 9.52 8.79 -10.77
CA ILE A 141 8.66 8.07 -9.81
C ILE A 141 9.44 7.08 -8.96
N GLU A 142 10.63 6.65 -9.39
CA GLU A 142 11.40 5.57 -8.76
C GLU A 142 11.82 5.90 -7.33
N MET A 143 12.24 7.14 -7.11
CA MET A 143 12.69 7.60 -5.79
C MET A 143 11.53 7.76 -4.81
N TYR A 144 10.32 7.98 -5.32
CA TYR A 144 9.12 8.34 -4.55
C TYR A 144 8.04 7.27 -4.62
N ASN A 145 8.39 6.07 -5.09
CA ASN A 145 7.47 4.95 -5.12
C ASN A 145 7.44 4.24 -3.76
N THR A 146 6.33 4.36 -3.04
CA THR A 146 6.15 3.72 -1.72
C THR A 146 5.43 2.38 -1.78
N THR A 147 5.23 1.82 -2.99
CA THR A 147 4.56 0.52 -3.17
C THR A 147 5.15 -0.52 -2.22
N CYS A 148 4.27 -1.20 -1.51
CA CYS A 148 4.67 -2.23 -0.57
C CYS A 148 5.39 -3.37 -1.32
N PRO A 149 6.58 -3.82 -0.88
CA PRO A 149 7.28 -4.93 -1.55
C PRO A 149 6.49 -6.25 -1.60
N PHE A 150 5.50 -6.41 -0.71
CA PHE A 150 4.59 -7.56 -0.75
C PHE A 150 3.56 -7.45 -1.88
N VAL A 151 3.17 -6.24 -2.28
CA VAL A 151 2.34 -5.99 -3.48
C VAL A 151 3.16 -6.24 -4.74
N GLU A 152 4.38 -5.69 -4.82
CA GLU A 152 5.29 -5.95 -5.95
C GLU A 152 5.59 -7.44 -6.12
N LYS A 153 5.68 -8.19 -5.01
CA LYS A 153 5.84 -9.65 -5.06
C LYS A 153 4.67 -10.35 -5.76
N VAL A 154 3.44 -9.85 -5.64
CA VAL A 154 2.28 -10.36 -6.38
C VAL A 154 2.47 -10.08 -7.88
N TRP A 155 2.91 -8.88 -8.25
CA TRP A 155 3.15 -8.51 -9.66
C TRP A 155 4.25 -9.38 -10.28
N ASN A 156 5.38 -9.54 -9.59
CA ASN A 156 6.48 -10.43 -10.02
C ASN A 156 6.02 -11.88 -10.17
N ARG A 157 5.14 -12.36 -9.28
CA ARG A 157 4.58 -13.70 -9.40
C ARG A 157 3.65 -13.82 -10.60
N SER A 158 2.84 -12.79 -10.88
CA SER A 158 1.97 -12.75 -12.06
C SER A 158 2.77 -12.80 -13.37
N GLU A 159 3.92 -12.13 -13.44
CA GLU A 159 4.82 -12.18 -14.59
C GLU A 159 5.43 -13.58 -14.78
N GLN A 160 5.82 -14.25 -13.69
CA GLN A 160 6.30 -15.64 -13.77
C GLN A 160 5.23 -16.60 -14.30
N ILE A 161 3.97 -16.42 -13.89
CA ILE A 161 2.83 -17.20 -14.37
C ILE A 161 2.58 -16.91 -15.86
N ALA A 162 2.67 -15.66 -16.27
CA ALA A 162 2.56 -15.23 -17.66
C ALA A 162 3.62 -15.88 -18.56
N ARG A 163 4.88 -15.92 -18.12
CA ARG A 163 5.99 -16.58 -18.86
C ARG A 163 5.78 -18.08 -19.07
N GLN A 164 4.92 -18.70 -18.26
CA GLN A 164 4.52 -20.11 -18.40
C GLN A 164 3.30 -20.30 -19.31
N GLY A 165 2.75 -19.22 -19.89
CA GLY A 165 1.59 -19.27 -20.78
C GLY A 165 0.23 -19.39 -20.07
N TYR A 166 0.19 -19.18 -18.75
CA TYR A 166 -1.06 -19.24 -17.99
C TYR A 166 -1.78 -17.89 -17.95
N THR A 167 -3.11 -17.95 -17.87
CA THR A 167 -3.98 -16.83 -17.50
C THR A 167 -3.87 -16.54 -16.00
N VAL A 168 -3.89 -15.27 -15.61
CA VAL A 168 -3.88 -14.84 -14.21
C VAL A 168 -5.30 -14.50 -13.76
N VAL A 169 -5.72 -15.07 -12.64
CA VAL A 169 -6.98 -14.70 -11.96
C VAL A 169 -6.64 -13.93 -10.69
N VAL A 170 -7.04 -12.66 -10.64
CA VAL A 170 -6.87 -11.80 -9.47
C VAL A 170 -8.16 -11.85 -8.64
N HIS A 171 -8.09 -12.35 -7.41
CA HIS A 171 -9.22 -12.25 -6.48
C HIS A 171 -9.13 -10.93 -5.71
N GLY A 172 -10.10 -10.04 -5.89
CA GLY A 172 -10.14 -8.75 -5.21
C GLY A 172 -11.28 -7.85 -5.70
N LYS A 173 -11.47 -6.72 -5.01
CA LYS A 173 -12.49 -5.74 -5.38
C LYS A 173 -12.02 -4.95 -6.61
N PRO A 174 -12.72 -5.00 -7.76
CA PRO A 174 -12.26 -4.33 -8.99
C PRO A 174 -12.06 -2.82 -8.85
N THR A 175 -12.76 -2.19 -7.91
CA THR A 175 -12.67 -0.75 -7.64
C THR A 175 -11.53 -0.38 -6.70
N HIS A 176 -10.89 -1.35 -6.03
CA HIS A 176 -9.80 -1.07 -5.09
C HIS A 176 -8.50 -0.77 -5.83
N GLU A 177 -7.72 0.19 -5.33
CA GLU A 177 -6.51 0.70 -5.98
C GLU A 177 -5.47 -0.40 -6.21
N GLU A 178 -5.20 -1.22 -5.19
CA GLU A 178 -4.28 -2.36 -5.29
C GLU A 178 -4.72 -3.38 -6.36
N THR A 179 -6.03 -3.63 -6.47
CA THR A 179 -6.57 -4.56 -7.47
C THR A 179 -6.44 -3.99 -8.87
N ARG A 180 -6.68 -2.69 -9.07
CA ARG A 180 -6.47 -2.00 -10.35
C ARG A 180 -5.01 -2.01 -10.77
N ALA A 181 -4.10 -1.72 -9.84
CA ALA A 181 -2.65 -1.78 -10.07
C ALA A 181 -2.22 -3.21 -10.44
N THR A 182 -2.57 -4.19 -9.61
CA THR A 182 -2.25 -5.61 -9.84
C THR A 182 -2.79 -6.12 -11.17
N PHE A 183 -4.04 -5.78 -11.51
CA PHE A 183 -4.61 -6.10 -12.82
C PHE A 183 -3.81 -5.45 -13.95
N SER A 184 -3.48 -4.16 -13.85
CA SER A 184 -2.72 -3.44 -14.89
C SER A 184 -1.35 -4.07 -15.15
N HIS A 185 -0.63 -4.49 -14.11
CA HIS A 185 0.68 -5.12 -14.22
C HIS A 185 0.61 -6.56 -14.73
N ALA A 186 -0.40 -7.33 -14.32
CA ALA A 186 -0.58 -8.70 -14.82
C ALA A 186 -1.07 -8.71 -16.28
N ALA A 187 -2.04 -7.85 -16.62
CA ALA A 187 -2.67 -7.79 -17.94
C ALA A 187 -1.73 -7.31 -19.05
N SER A 188 -0.63 -6.61 -18.72
CA SER A 188 0.40 -6.28 -19.71
C SER A 188 1.23 -7.49 -20.14
N ASN A 189 1.18 -8.59 -19.38
CA ASN A 189 2.01 -9.77 -19.59
C ASN A 189 1.21 -11.01 -20.05
N THR A 190 -0.05 -11.17 -19.61
CA THR A 190 -0.92 -12.30 -19.98
C THR A 190 -2.40 -11.94 -19.82
N GLN A 191 -3.28 -12.73 -20.41
CA GLN A 191 -4.71 -12.67 -20.15
C GLN A 191 -4.95 -12.67 -18.64
N THR A 192 -5.65 -11.66 -18.17
CA THR A 192 -5.90 -11.45 -16.74
C THR A 192 -7.36 -11.09 -16.54
N LEU A 193 -7.95 -11.60 -15.46
CA LEU A 193 -9.32 -11.28 -15.07
C LEU A 193 -9.39 -11.08 -13.55
N VAL A 194 -10.34 -10.24 -13.12
CA VAL A 194 -10.62 -10.03 -11.69
C VAL A 194 -11.89 -10.79 -11.33
N VAL A 195 -11.84 -11.49 -10.20
CA VAL A 195 -13.00 -12.12 -9.55
C VAL A 195 -13.17 -11.46 -8.20
N ASN A 196 -14.37 -11.01 -7.87
CA ASN A 196 -14.68 -10.29 -6.64
C ASN A 196 -15.34 -11.17 -5.57
N ASN A 197 -16.05 -12.22 -5.98
CA ASN A 197 -16.85 -13.05 -5.08
C ASN A 197 -17.03 -14.49 -5.61
N MET A 198 -17.72 -15.30 -4.82
CA MET A 198 -17.98 -16.71 -5.13
C MET A 198 -18.82 -16.90 -6.41
N ASP A 199 -19.82 -16.04 -6.65
CA ASP A 199 -20.70 -16.17 -7.81
C ASP A 199 -19.94 -15.97 -9.12
N GLU A 200 -19.05 -14.97 -9.16
CA GLU A 200 -18.15 -14.74 -10.28
C GLU A 200 -17.15 -15.90 -10.46
N ALA A 201 -16.66 -16.50 -9.37
CA ALA A 201 -15.79 -17.68 -9.44
C ALA A 201 -16.52 -18.90 -10.02
N ILE A 202 -17.77 -19.14 -9.59
CA ILE A 202 -18.64 -20.20 -10.13
C ILE A 202 -18.96 -19.95 -11.60
N LEU A 203 -19.15 -18.69 -12.00
CA LEU A 203 -19.36 -18.34 -13.40
C LEU A 203 -18.10 -18.65 -14.23
N LEU A 204 -16.93 -18.22 -13.77
CA LEU A 204 -15.65 -18.44 -14.43
C LEU A 204 -15.35 -19.93 -14.63
N SER A 205 -15.66 -20.78 -13.65
CA SER A 205 -15.40 -22.22 -13.74
C SER A 205 -16.13 -22.91 -14.90
N ARG A 206 -17.21 -22.31 -15.42
CA ARG A 206 -17.93 -22.80 -16.62
C ARG A 206 -17.14 -22.60 -17.91
N PHE A 207 -16.19 -21.66 -17.91
CA PHE A 207 -15.35 -21.32 -19.06
C PHE A 207 -13.96 -21.97 -19.00
N ILE A 208 -13.48 -22.32 -17.80
CA ILE A 208 -12.25 -23.09 -17.61
C ILE A 208 -12.58 -24.56 -17.87
N LYS A 209 -12.60 -24.97 -19.14
CA LYS A 209 -12.72 -26.38 -19.51
C LYS A 209 -11.33 -27.01 -19.59
N ASN A 210 -11.19 -28.19 -18.97
CA ASN A 210 -10.05 -29.10 -19.17
C ASN A 210 -9.99 -29.58 -20.62
#